data_AF-A0A5B1CES4-F1
#
_entry.id   AF-A0A5B1CES4-F1
#
_cell.length_a   1.000
_cell.length_b   1.000
_cell.length_c   1.000
_cell.angle_alpha   90.00
_cell.angle_beta   90.00
_cell.angle_gamma   90.00
#
_symmetry.space_group_name_H-M   'P 1'
#
loop_
_entity.id
_entity.type
_entity.pdbx_description
1 polymer ?
#
loop_
_entity_poly.entity_id
_entity_poly.type
_entity_poly.pdbx_seq_one_letter_code
_entity_poly.pdbx_strand_id
1 'polypeptide(L)'
;MSNKTELLPNVSVAGLKALASGKLAPEAQSQLIELLARNADGKLSEQETKQLDSLIEQIDELNLLKARAEFTLRHLHEVGDS
;
A
#
# COMPACT_ATOMS: atom_id res chain seq x y z
N MET A 1 -8.05 -20.53 -14.64
CA MET A 1 -8.07 -19.18 -15.27
C MET A 1 -8.98 -18.28 -14.45
N SER A 2 -8.47 -17.70 -13.37
CA SER A 2 -9.27 -16.81 -12.49
C SER A 2 -8.40 -15.65 -11.99
N ASN A 3 -7.85 -14.86 -12.92
CA ASN A 3 -7.10 -13.63 -12.60
C ASN A 3 -8.03 -12.39 -12.62
N LYS A 4 -9.34 -12.59 -12.54
CA LYS A 4 -10.36 -11.52 -12.62
C LYS A 4 -10.63 -10.86 -11.26
N THR A 5 -10.17 -11.47 -10.17
CA THR A 5 -10.42 -11.03 -8.79
C THR A 5 -9.45 -9.95 -8.31
N GLU A 6 -8.38 -9.66 -9.07
CA GLU A 6 -7.34 -8.68 -8.67
C GLU A 6 -7.45 -7.33 -9.39
N LEU A 7 -8.32 -7.24 -10.39
CA LEU A 7 -8.59 -5.98 -11.08
C LEU A 7 -9.52 -5.11 -10.23
N LEU A 8 -9.35 -3.79 -10.36
CA LEU A 8 -10.20 -2.78 -9.74
C LEU A 8 -11.13 -2.15 -10.80
N PRO A 9 -12.09 -2.89 -11.40
CA PRO A 9 -12.81 -2.49 -12.61
C PRO A 9 -13.77 -1.30 -12.42
N ASN A 10 -14.13 -1.00 -11.16
CA ASN A 10 -15.05 0.10 -10.83
C ASN A 10 -14.33 1.40 -10.44
N VAL A 11 -12.99 1.44 -10.53
CA VAL A 11 -12.19 2.63 -10.23
C VAL A 11 -11.82 3.33 -11.53
N SER A 12 -12.06 4.63 -11.62
CA SER A 12 -11.68 5.43 -12.80
C SER A 12 -10.16 5.43 -13.00
N VAL A 13 -9.70 5.69 -14.24
CA VAL A 13 -8.25 5.81 -14.54
C VAL A 13 -7.56 6.84 -13.62
N ALA A 14 -8.22 7.96 -13.33
CA ALA A 14 -7.71 8.97 -12.39
C ALA A 14 -7.62 8.42 -10.96
N GLY A 15 -8.63 7.66 -10.51
CA GLY A 15 -8.63 7.00 -9.22
C GLY A 15 -7.53 5.94 -9.11
N LEU A 16 -7.32 5.12 -10.14
CA LEU A 16 -6.26 4.13 -10.17
C LEU A 16 -4.87 4.78 -10.09
N LYS A 17 -4.65 5.90 -10.79
CA LYS A 17 -3.41 6.68 -10.67
C LYS A 17 -3.21 7.25 -9.27
N ALA A 18 -4.28 7.72 -8.63
CA ALA A 18 -4.23 8.19 -7.24
C ALA A 18 -3.89 7.04 -6.27
N LEU A 19 -4.48 5.85 -6.46
CA LEU A 19 -4.18 4.67 -5.66
C LEU A 19 -2.73 4.20 -5.85
N ALA A 20 -2.24 4.12 -7.09
CA ALA A 20 -0.87 3.72 -7.40
C ALA A 20 0.19 4.68 -6.81
N SER A 21 -0.16 5.95 -6.64
CA SER A 21 0.71 6.96 -6.02
C SER A 21 0.46 7.16 -4.52
N GLY A 22 -0.46 6.39 -3.94
CA GLY A 22 -0.81 6.45 -2.53
C GLY A 22 0.40 6.25 -1.62
N LYS A 23 0.41 7.00 -0.51
CA LYS A 23 1.43 6.93 0.55
C LYS A 23 0.73 6.94 1.90
N LEU A 24 1.40 6.39 2.91
CA LEU A 24 1.01 6.62 4.30
C LEU A 24 0.88 8.12 4.58
N ALA A 25 -0.03 8.48 5.46
CA ALA A 25 -0.13 9.84 5.97
C ALA A 25 1.21 10.25 6.63
N PRO A 26 1.63 11.53 6.52
CA PRO A 26 2.92 11.98 7.05
C PRO A 26 3.14 11.63 8.51
N GLU A 27 2.09 11.76 9.34
CA GLU A 27 2.14 11.40 10.76
C GLU A 27 2.43 9.91 10.99
N ALA A 28 1.71 9.02 10.29
CA ALA A 28 1.92 7.58 10.39
C ALA A 28 3.32 7.18 9.86
N GLN A 29 3.82 7.86 8.83
CA GLN A 29 5.16 7.65 8.31
C GLN A 29 6.24 8.09 9.31
N SER A 30 6.06 9.23 9.98
CA SER A 30 6.98 9.69 11.04
C SER A 30 6.99 8.72 12.22
N GLN A 31 5.83 8.25 12.67
CA GLN A 31 5.71 7.27 13.76
C GLN A 31 6.40 5.95 13.41
N LEU A 32 6.21 5.45 12.18
CA LEU A 32 6.90 4.25 11.71
C LEU A 32 8.43 4.40 11.75
N ILE A 33 8.96 5.52 11.27
CA ILE A 33 10.41 5.78 11.25
C ILE A 33 10.97 5.76 12.68
N GLU A 34 10.28 6.41 13.62
CA GLU A 34 10.69 6.43 15.03
C GLU A 34 10.67 5.04 15.65
N LEU A 35 9.59 4.28 15.45
CA LEU A 35 9.45 2.93 15.98
C LEU A 35 10.48 1.96 15.39
N LEU A 36 10.79 2.07 14.09
CA LEU A 36 11.86 1.28 13.46
C LEU A 36 13.24 1.61 14.03
N ALA A 37 13.55 2.89 14.25
CA ALA A 37 14.80 3.30 14.86
C ALA A 37 14.94 2.74 16.29
N ARG A 38 13.85 2.77 17.07
CA ARG A 38 13.82 2.23 18.43
C ARG A 38 13.80 0.70 18.48
N ASN A 39 13.22 0.04 17.47
CA ASN A 39 13.27 -1.41 17.30
C ASN A 39 14.71 -1.88 17.11
N ALA A 40 15.48 -1.20 16.24
CA ALA A 40 16.88 -1.52 15.98
C ALA A 40 17.76 -1.47 17.25
N ASP A 41 17.40 -0.58 18.18
CA ASP A 41 18.05 -0.46 19.48
C ASP A 41 17.54 -1.47 20.53
N GLY A 42 16.52 -2.28 20.21
CA GLY A 42 15.87 -3.21 21.14
C GLY A 42 15.07 -2.52 22.26
N LYS A 43 14.65 -1.26 22.06
CA LYS A 43 14.03 -0.39 23.08
C LYS A 43 12.50 -0.26 22.95
N LEU A 44 11.84 -1.14 22.22
CA LEU A 44 10.39 -1.11 22.12
C LEU A 44 9.73 -1.81 23.30
N SER A 45 8.74 -1.14 23.88
CA SER A 45 7.77 -1.79 24.74
C SER A 45 6.83 -2.69 23.91
N GLU A 46 6.13 -3.60 24.57
CA GLU A 46 5.14 -4.47 23.90
C GLU A 46 4.05 -3.68 23.16
N GLN A 47 3.63 -2.53 23.71
CA GLN A 47 2.64 -1.67 23.05
C GLN A 47 3.20 -1.05 21.77
N GLU A 48 4.44 -0.58 21.82
CA GLU A 48 5.10 0.04 20.67
C GLU A 48 5.43 -0.99 19.58
N THR A 49 5.74 -2.24 19.96
CA THR A 49 5.86 -3.35 19.00
C THR A 49 4.55 -3.61 18.28
N LYS A 50 3.41 -3.67 18.99
CA LYS A 50 2.09 -3.83 18.36
C LYS A 50 1.74 -2.66 17.42
N GLN A 51 2.12 -1.44 17.80
CA GLN A 51 1.94 -0.27 16.95
C GLN A 51 2.80 -0.36 15.68
N LEU A 52 4.05 -0.79 15.81
CA LEU A 52 4.94 -1.01 14.69
C LEU A 52 4.38 -2.08 13.73
N ASP A 53 3.92 -3.22 14.27
CA ASP A 53 3.34 -4.30 13.48
C ASP A 53 2.11 -3.81 12.68
N SER A 54 1.23 -3.03 13.32
CA SER A 54 0.05 -2.45 12.65
C SER A 54 0.42 -1.44 11.56
N LEU A 55 1.48 -0.66 11.75
CA LEU A 55 1.96 0.27 10.71
C LEU A 55 2.59 -0.48 9.53
N ILE A 56 3.30 -1.58 9.78
CA ILE A 56 3.85 -2.44 8.73
C ILE A 56 2.72 -3.09 7.92
N GLU A 57 1.71 -3.64 8.59
CA GLU A 57 0.53 -4.22 7.92
C GLU A 57 -0.18 -3.21 7.01
N GLN A 58 -0.34 -1.96 7.47
CA GLN A 58 -0.90 -0.89 6.66
C GLN A 58 -0.05 -0.58 5.41
N ILE A 59 1.28 -0.68 5.49
CA ILE A 59 2.17 -0.51 4.33
C ILE A 59 1.99 -1.64 3.34
N ASP A 60 1.91 -2.87 3.83
CA ASP A 60 1.77 -4.05 2.98
C ASP A 60 0.45 -4.00 2.20
N GLU A 61 -0.65 -3.67 2.88
CA GLU A 61 -1.94 -3.45 2.23
C GLU A 61 -1.90 -2.30 1.21
N LEU A 62 -1.23 -1.20 1.54
CA LEU A 62 -1.06 -0.08 0.61
C LEU A 62 -0.25 -0.49 -0.63
N ASN A 63 0.83 -1.24 -0.44
CA ASN A 63 1.67 -1.72 -1.55
C ASN A 63 0.92 -2.70 -2.44
N LEU A 64 0.12 -3.60 -1.85
CA LEU A 64 -0.75 -4.50 -2.59
C LEU A 64 -1.78 -3.72 -3.41
N LEU A 65 -2.43 -2.71 -2.81
CA LEU A 65 -3.40 -1.86 -3.50
C LEU A 65 -2.77 -1.08 -4.66
N LYS A 66 -1.56 -0.55 -4.46
CA LYS A 66 -0.78 0.12 -5.51
C LYS A 66 -0.46 -0.83 -6.66
N ALA A 67 0.04 -2.03 -6.36
CA ALA A 67 0.34 -3.04 -7.37
C ALA A 67 -0.90 -3.41 -8.18
N ARG A 68 -2.06 -3.60 -7.53
CA ARG A 68 -3.34 -3.87 -8.20
C ARG A 68 -3.81 -2.69 -9.06
N ALA A 69 -3.62 -1.46 -8.59
CA ALA A 69 -3.97 -0.27 -9.36
C ALA A 69 -3.09 -0.13 -10.61
N GLU A 70 -1.77 -0.33 -10.48
CA GLU A 70 -0.84 -0.34 -11.61
C GLU A 70 -1.15 -1.46 -12.61
N PHE A 71 -1.44 -2.66 -12.12
CA PHE A 71 -1.80 -3.79 -12.96
C PHE A 71 -3.11 -3.52 -13.72
N THR A 72 -4.13 -2.99 -13.04
CA THR A 72 -5.40 -2.60 -13.67
C THR A 72 -5.20 -1.53 -14.74
N LEU A 73 -4.34 -0.53 -14.48
CA LEU A 73 -4.01 0.50 -15.48
C LEU A 73 -3.35 -0.08 -16.73
N ARG A 74 -2.37 -0.99 -16.56
CA ARG A 74 -1.71 -1.66 -17.69
C ARG A 74 -2.71 -2.45 -18.52
N HIS A 75 -3.57 -3.22 -17.87
CA HIS A 75 -4.60 -4.02 -18.54
C HIS A 75 -5.60 -3.15 -19.33
N LEU A 76 -6.02 -2.01 -18.77
CA LEU A 76 -6.91 -1.08 -19.47
C LEU A 76 -6.27 -0.43 -20.69
N HIS A 77 -4.96 -0.13 -20.66
CA HIS A 77 -4.25 0.37 -21.84
C HIS A 77 -4.15 -0.71 -22.93
N GLU A 78 -3.83 -1.95 -22.58
CA GLU A 78 -3.74 -3.06 -23.53
C GLU A 78 -5.08 -3.37 -24.22
N VAL A 79 -6.20 -3.24 -23.51
CA VAL A 79 -7.55 -3.48 -24.05
C VAL A 79 -8.09 -2.28 -24.85
N GLY A 80 -7.65 -1.05 -24.54
CA GLY A 80 -8.09 0.17 -25.22
C GLY A 80 -7.44 0.46 -26.58
N ASP A 81 -6.28 -0.15 -26.86
CA ASP A 81 -5.54 -0.03 -28.12
C ASP A 81 -5.88 -1.14 -29.15
N SER A 82 -6.93 -1.94 -28.91
CA SER A 82 -7.37 -3.05 -29.78
C SER A 82 -8.67 -2.75 -30.54
#